data_AF-A0A1A8CNQ6-F1
#
_entry.id   AF-A0A1A8CNQ6-F1
#
_cell.length_a   1.000
_cell.length_b   1.000
_cell.length_c   1.000
_cell.angle_alpha   90.00
_cell.angle_beta   90.00
_cell.angle_gamma   90.00
#
_symmetry.space_group_name_H-M   'P 1'
#
loop_
_entity.id
_entity.type
_entity.pdbx_description
1 polymer ?
#
loop_
_entity_poly.entity_id
_entity_poly.type
_entity_poly.pdbx_seq_one_letter_code
_entity_poly.pdbx_strand_id
1 'polypeptide(L)' 'PVVKVTISGQSKRTRIVKGNNPVFDETFFMNFFETPSDLFDEPIFITVCDSRSLRTDAVIGEFKLDVG' A
#
# COMPACT_ATOMS: atom_id res chain seq x y z
N PRO A 1 6.49 10.04 6.33
CA PRO A 1 5.60 9.34 5.37
C PRO A 1 5.47 7.87 5.73
N VAL A 2 4.35 7.27 5.39
CA VAL A 2 4.07 5.84 5.49
C VAL A 2 3.42 5.39 4.19
N VAL A 3 3.77 4.21 3.70
CA VAL A 3 3.14 3.62 2.51
C VAL A 3 2.25 2.49 2.95
N LYS A 4 0.99 2.50 2.52
CA LYS A 4 0.03 1.42 2.69
C LYS A 4 -0.14 0.70 1.35
N VAL A 5 0.00 -0.62 1.35
CA VAL A 5 -0.24 -1.48 0.20
C VAL A 5 -1.51 -2.28 0.48
N THR A 6 -2.49 -2.22 -0.43
CA THR A 6 -3.79 -2.89 -0.31
C THR A 6 -4.10 -3.67 -1.58
N ILE A 7 -4.56 -4.91 -1.43
CA ILE A 7 -4.99 -5.77 -2.54
C ILE A 7 -5.98 -6.80 -2.00
N SER A 8 -7.08 -7.06 -2.72
CA SER A 8 -8.10 -8.06 -2.38
C SER A 8 -8.53 -7.97 -0.90
N GLY A 9 -8.82 -6.77 -0.42
CA GLY A 9 -9.25 -6.50 0.96
C GLY A 9 -8.17 -6.63 2.05
N GLN A 10 -6.98 -7.15 1.74
CA GLN A 10 -5.86 -7.21 2.69
C GLN A 10 -5.01 -5.93 2.59
N SER A 11 -4.46 -5.48 3.72
CA SER A 11 -3.57 -4.31 3.76
C SER A 11 -2.33 -4.53 4.61
N LYS A 12 -1.19 -4.04 4.14
CA LYS A 12 0.05 -3.89 4.92
C LYS A 12 0.58 -2.46 4.79
N ARG A 13 1.46 -2.06 5.70
CA ARG A 13 2.09 -0.74 5.65
C ARG A 13 3.55 -0.80 6.04
N THR A 14 4.33 0.14 5.53
CA THR A 14 5.72 0.31 5.92
C THR A 14 5.82 0.80 7.36
N ARG A 15 7.03 0.75 7.93
CA ARG A 15 7.35 1.62 9.07
C ARG A 15 7.29 3.09 8.64
N ILE A 16 7.11 3.96 9.63
CA ILE A 16 7.12 5.40 9.41
C ILE A 16 8.56 5.84 9.17
N VAL A 17 8.82 6.45 8.01
CA VAL A 17 10.10 7.06 7.68
C VAL A 17 9.95 8.58 7.74
N LYS A 18 10.96 9.29 8.25
CA LYS A 18 10.97 10.77 8.32
C LYS A 18 11.67 11.37 7.10
N GLY A 19 11.26 12.59 6.72
CA GLY A 19 11.84 13.32 5.58
C GLY A 19 10.98 13.24 4.31
N ASN A 20 11.41 13.98 3.27
CA ASN A 20 10.65 14.20 2.04
C ASN A 20 11.09 13.31 0.86
N ASN A 21 12.17 12.54 1.02
CA ASN A 21 12.64 11.54 0.06
C ASN A 21 12.92 10.21 0.78
N PRO A 22 11.86 9.55 1.31
CA PRO A 22 12.02 8.35 2.10
C PRO A 22 12.48 7.16 1.24
N VAL A 23 13.40 6.36 1.77
CA VAL A 23 13.70 5.02 1.26
C VAL A 23 13.12 4.04 2.26
N PHE A 24 12.16 3.22 1.83
CA PHE A 24 11.48 2.27 2.72
C PHE A 24 12.21 0.94 2.81
N ASP A 25 12.62 0.37 1.67
CA ASP A 25 13.34 -0.92 1.58
C ASP A 25 12.66 -2.04 2.41
N GLU A 26 11.33 -2.14 2.27
CA GLU A 26 10.51 -3.14 2.97
C GLU A 26 9.81 -4.06 1.97
N THR A 27 9.87 -5.37 2.23
CA THR A 27 9.17 -6.40 1.46
C THR A 27 7.91 -6.84 2.20
N PHE A 28 6.77 -6.83 1.51
CA PHE A 28 5.51 -7.37 2.03
C PHE A 28 5.23 -8.75 1.44
N PHE A 29 4.92 -9.71 2.31
CA PHE A 29 4.37 -11.01 1.92
C PHE A 29 2.89 -11.06 2.25
N MET A 30 2.04 -11.40 1.30
CA MET A 30 0.59 -11.53 1.50
C MET A 30 0.17 -12.87 0.91
N ASN A 31 -0.56 -13.66 1.69
CA ASN A 31 -1.06 -14.96 1.25
C ASN A 31 -2.53 -14.81 0.91
N PHE A 32 -2.90 -15.27 -0.28
CA PHE A 32 -4.25 -15.28 -0.81
C PHE A 32 -4.70 -16.73 -0.97
N PHE A 33 -5.97 -16.98 -0.72
CA PHE A 33 -6.59 -18.30 -0.86
C PHE A 33 -7.67 -18.31 -1.95
N GLU A 34 -7.90 -17.16 -2.59
CA GLU A 34 -8.69 -16.94 -3.79
C GLU A 34 -8.03 -17.61 -5.01
N THR A 35 -8.80 -17.81 -6.09
CA THR A 35 -8.21 -18.34 -7.32
C THR A 35 -7.27 -17.31 -7.95
N PRO A 36 -6.24 -17.74 -8.71
CA PRO A 36 -5.34 -16.79 -9.37
C PRO A 36 -6.07 -15.80 -10.28
N SER A 37 -7.11 -16.24 -10.99
CA SER A 37 -7.91 -15.37 -11.87
C SER A 37 -8.63 -14.28 -11.07
N ASP A 38 -9.28 -14.65 -9.96
CA ASP A 38 -9.97 -13.67 -9.10
C ASP A 38 -8.97 -12.64 -8.56
N LEU A 39 -7.76 -13.08 -8.18
CA LEU A 39 -6.72 -12.18 -7.68
C LEU A 39 -6.13 -11.28 -8.77
N PHE A 40 -6.05 -11.74 -10.02
CA PHE A 40 -5.54 -10.93 -11.13
C PHE A 40 -6.48 -9.81 -11.56
N ASP A 41 -7.78 -9.96 -11.31
CA ASP A 41 -8.76 -8.90 -11.53
C ASP A 41 -8.73 -7.84 -10.41
N GLU A 42 -8.09 -8.12 -9.27
CA GLU A 42 -7.98 -7.22 -8.12
C GLU A 42 -6.75 -6.30 -8.23
N PRO A 43 -6.94 -4.97 -8.16
CA PRO A 43 -5.82 -4.05 -8.25
C PRO A 43 -5.04 -3.93 -6.93
N ILE A 44 -3.74 -3.68 -7.05
CA ILE A 44 -2.89 -3.25 -5.96
C ILE A 44 -2.99 -1.74 -5.82
N PHE A 45 -3.42 -1.26 -4.65
CA PHE A 45 -3.36 0.15 -4.27
C PHE A 45 -2.13 0.41 -3.40
N ILE A 46 -1.30 1.36 -3.82
CA ILE A 46 -0.15 1.87 -3.08
C ILE A 46 -0.48 3.31 -2.68
N THR A 47 -0.83 3.53 -1.42
CA THR A 47 -1.20 4.85 -0.89
C THR A 47 -0.08 5.40 -0.02
N VAL A 48 0.40 6.60 -0.34
CA VAL A 48 1.39 7.33 0.45
C VAL A 48 0.66 8.29 1.37
N CYS A 49 0.93 8.22 2.68
CA CYS A 49 0.29 9.09 3.68
C CYS A 49 1.32 9.88 4.52
N ASP A 50 0.94 11.09 4.97
CA ASP A 50 1.57 11.75 6.10
C ASP A 50 1.12 11.04 7.38
N SER A 51 2.07 10.32 7.99
CA SER A 51 1.87 9.57 9.23
C SER A 51 1.46 10.41 10.44
N ARG A 52 1.59 11.75 10.37
CA ARG A 52 1.25 12.66 11.47
C ARG A 52 -0.17 13.21 11.38
N SER A 53 -0.85 13.05 10.24
CA SER A 53 -2.24 13.46 10.10
C SER A 53 -3.19 12.36 10.60
N LEU A 54 -4.35 12.77 11.12
CA LEU A 54 -5.31 11.91 11.78
C LEU A 54 -6.52 11.53 10.88
N ARG A 55 -6.65 12.04 9.64
CA ARG A 55 -7.87 11.89 8.81
C ARG A 55 -7.61 11.86 7.28
N THR A 56 -8.65 12.12 6.49
CA THR A 56 -8.71 12.10 5.01
C THR A 56 -7.67 12.99 4.31
N ASP A 57 -7.11 13.96 5.03
CA ASP A 57 -6.02 14.84 4.58
C ASP A 57 -4.63 14.18 4.71
N ALA A 58 -4.54 12.98 5.29
CA ALA A 58 -3.29 12.26 5.40
C ALA A 58 -2.78 11.75 4.06
N VAL A 59 -3.64 11.55 3.05
CA VAL A 59 -3.23 10.99 1.76
C VAL A 59 -2.44 12.04 0.98
N ILE A 60 -1.17 11.72 0.70
CA ILE A 60 -0.28 12.52 -0.14
C ILE A 60 -0.48 12.13 -1.61
N GLY A 61 -0.67 10.83 -1.89
CA GLY A 61 -0.91 10.32 -3.22
C GLY A 61 -1.25 8.83 -3.21
N GLU A 62 -1.79 8.36 -4.34
CA GLU A 62 -2.18 6.97 -4.53
C GLU A 62 -1.78 6.50 -5.93
N PHE A 63 -1.32 5.25 -6.00
CA PHE A 63 -0.97 4.57 -7.24
C PHE A 63 -1.74 3.26 -7.31
N LYS A 64 -2.23 2.96 -8.51
CA LYS A 64 -2.88 1.69 -8.84
C LYS A 64 -1.93 0.87 -9.70
N LEU A 65 -1.79 -0.41 -9.39
CA LEU A 65 -0.96 -1.36 -10.14
C LEU A 65 -1.75 -2.66 -10.35
N ASP A 66 -1.52 -3.30 -11.49
CA ASP A 66 -2.10 -4.60 -11.81
C ASP A 66 -1.21 -5.73 -11.28
N VAL A 67 -1.80 -6.89 -10.98
CA VAL A 67 -1.08 -8.05 -10.42
C VAL A 67 -0.32 -8.84 -11.49
N GLY A 68 -0.75 -8.77 -12.75
CA GLY A 68 -0.18 -9.49 -13.90
C GLY A 68 0.02 -8.61 -15.11
#